data_AF-A0A352JAN3-F1
#
_entry.id   AF-A0A352JAN3-F1
#
_cell.length_a   1.000
_cell.length_b   1.000
_cell.length_c   1.000
_cell.angle_alpha   90.00
_cell.angle_beta   90.00
_cell.angle_gamma   90.00
#
_symmetry.space_group_name_H-M   'P 1'
#
loop_
_entity.id
_entity.type
_entity.pdbx_description
1 polymer ?
#
loop_
_entity_poly.entity_id
_entity_poly.type
_entity_poly.pdbx_seq_one_letter_code
_entity_poly.pdbx_strand_id
1 'polypeptide(L)'
;MTQLFTTIASLRHYLNNQKSPKAIGQTLANVSVGLVPTMGALHTGHLSLIDRARTENVCVVVSIFVNPLQFGAGEDFDQYPRNLETDLHTCETAGVDAIFAPSVEEMGVTAAKVTQVIPPTEMMDFLCGRSRVGHFQGVATIVTKLLNIVQPNRAYFGNKDGQQLAIIRQLVNDLNIPVEIIGCPTLREPSGLAYSSRNQYLSTSDHILAAHIYQSLQQAKQQFFFCHGLCSPSQIIEVAQNYLAKLPEINLEYIELVDAKTLQLCSQIAPKAELMLAIAARIGNTRLIDNILLSYTITHRKPIIAIDGPAGAGKSTVTKQVANKLGLLFLDTGAMYRSVTLAVLREGIDLRDQEKVQAIAANSKIQLFANPILGKPMQVLLNGEDVTTEIRTPEITAHVSIIAAQPSVREILVKQQQLIGQSGGVVMEGRDIGTHVFPDAEVKIFLTASAKERAKRRYADLIAQGQSAPDLSTLEQEITERDRKDSTREFSPLVQAEDATLVDTDGLSIEEVVIAIVNLYEAKVQNL
;
A
#
# COMPACT_ATOMS: atom_id res chain seq x y z
N MET A 1 18.46 -32.18 -0.78
CA MET A 1 19.81 -31.63 -0.51
C MET A 1 20.15 -30.70 -1.66
N THR A 2 20.52 -29.47 -1.34
CA THR A 2 20.93 -28.44 -2.30
C THR A 2 22.24 -28.84 -2.98
N GLN A 3 22.36 -28.59 -4.29
CA GLN A 3 23.56 -28.91 -5.07
C GLN A 3 24.21 -27.65 -5.62
N LEU A 4 25.53 -27.52 -5.46
CA LEU A 4 26.33 -26.43 -6.01
C LEU A 4 26.88 -26.79 -7.40
N PHE A 5 26.66 -25.90 -8.37
CA PHE A 5 27.16 -26.00 -9.73
C PHE A 5 28.02 -24.79 -10.05
N THR A 6 29.24 -25.03 -10.54
CA THR A 6 30.18 -23.98 -10.96
C THR A 6 30.35 -23.93 -12.48
N THR A 7 29.77 -24.87 -13.23
CA THR A 7 29.85 -24.94 -14.70
C THR A 7 28.47 -25.04 -15.34
N ILE A 8 28.31 -24.45 -16.52
CA ILE A 8 27.09 -24.48 -17.33
C ILE A 8 26.73 -25.92 -17.69
N ALA A 9 27.73 -26.73 -18.04
CA ALA A 9 27.52 -28.12 -18.44
C ALA A 9 26.93 -28.97 -17.30
N SER A 10 27.45 -28.83 -16.08
CA SER A 10 26.98 -29.60 -14.92
C SER A 10 25.56 -29.19 -14.50
N LEU A 11 25.26 -27.89 -14.48
CA LEU A 11 23.91 -27.40 -14.19
C LEU A 11 22.89 -27.87 -15.23
N ARG A 12 23.22 -27.78 -16.52
CA ARG A 12 22.33 -28.26 -17.59
C ARG A 12 22.09 -29.75 -17.50
N HIS A 13 23.11 -30.53 -17.20
CA HIS A 13 22.96 -31.98 -16.99
C HIS A 13 21.98 -32.27 -15.83
N TYR A 14 22.14 -31.59 -14.69
CA TYR A 14 21.22 -31.70 -13.56
C TYR A 14 19.78 -31.34 -13.94
N LEU A 15 19.56 -30.18 -14.57
CA LEU A 15 18.22 -29.72 -14.94
C LEU A 15 17.57 -30.61 -16.00
N ASN A 16 18.33 -31.13 -16.96
CA ASN A 16 17.81 -32.07 -17.95
C ASN A 16 17.36 -33.39 -17.31
N ASN A 17 18.10 -33.87 -16.30
CA ASN A 17 17.70 -35.06 -15.54
C ASN A 17 16.43 -34.82 -14.71
N GLN A 18 16.20 -33.60 -14.22
CA GLN A 18 14.95 -33.23 -13.53
C GLN A 18 13.77 -33.12 -14.50
N LYS A 19 14.02 -32.64 -15.73
CA LYS A 19 13.00 -32.50 -16.79
C LYS A 19 12.69 -33.82 -17.51
N SER A 20 13.54 -34.83 -17.40
CA SER A 20 13.38 -36.12 -18.10
C SER A 20 12.33 -37.02 -17.41
N PRO A 21 11.40 -37.63 -18.15
CA PRO A 21 10.39 -38.50 -17.57
C PRO A 21 11.04 -39.75 -16.94
N LYS A 22 10.92 -39.90 -15.62
CA LYS A 22 11.26 -41.15 -14.94
C LYS A 22 10.12 -42.16 -15.14
N ALA A 23 10.29 -43.04 -16.14
CA ALA A 23 9.62 -44.32 -16.35
C ALA A 23 8.06 -44.38 -16.37
N ILE A 24 7.57 -45.21 -17.29
CA ILE A 24 6.18 -45.57 -17.63
C ILE A 24 5.24 -45.60 -16.40
N GLY A 25 4.24 -44.71 -16.37
CA GLY A 25 3.10 -44.80 -15.44
C GLY A 25 2.75 -43.55 -14.64
N GLN A 26 3.60 -42.52 -14.63
CA GLN A 26 3.29 -41.23 -13.98
C GLN A 26 2.82 -40.21 -15.01
N THR A 27 1.63 -39.65 -14.81
CA THR A 27 1.09 -38.52 -15.56
C THR A 27 2.11 -37.39 -15.63
N LEU A 28 2.28 -36.80 -16.83
CA LEU A 28 3.19 -35.71 -17.20
C LEU A 28 3.03 -34.48 -16.27
N ALA A 29 3.59 -34.51 -15.07
CA ALA A 29 3.83 -33.31 -14.30
C ALA A 29 5.14 -32.70 -14.82
N ASN A 30 5.02 -31.73 -15.73
CA ASN A 30 6.17 -30.91 -16.15
C ASN A 30 6.80 -30.30 -14.88
N VAL A 31 8.03 -30.68 -14.55
CA VAL A 31 8.74 -30.13 -13.37
C VAL A 31 8.94 -28.64 -13.62
N SER A 32 8.21 -27.80 -12.89
CA SER A 32 8.33 -26.35 -12.96
C SER A 32 9.66 -25.91 -12.33
N VAL A 33 10.42 -25.11 -13.06
CA VAL A 33 11.71 -24.56 -12.62
C VAL A 33 11.58 -23.05 -12.39
N GLY A 34 11.85 -22.62 -11.16
CA GLY A 34 11.97 -21.22 -10.77
C GLY A 34 13.43 -20.78 -10.71
N LEU A 35 13.76 -19.63 -11.30
CA LEU A 35 15.10 -19.02 -11.22
C LEU A 35 15.07 -17.73 -10.38
N VAL A 36 15.98 -17.62 -9.41
CA VAL A 36 16.25 -16.39 -8.66
C VAL A 36 17.68 -15.92 -8.98
N PRO A 37 17.87 -14.99 -9.92
CA PRO A 37 19.20 -14.50 -10.26
C PRO A 37 19.67 -13.42 -9.28
N THR A 38 20.87 -13.60 -8.72
CA THR A 38 21.45 -12.70 -7.71
C THR A 38 22.94 -12.44 -7.97
N MET A 39 23.49 -11.43 -7.29
CA MET A 39 24.94 -11.20 -7.21
C MET A 39 25.56 -11.76 -5.92
N GLY A 40 24.82 -12.52 -5.12
CA GLY A 40 25.25 -12.95 -3.77
C GLY A 40 25.00 -11.90 -2.69
N ALA A 41 25.67 -12.06 -1.54
CA ALA A 41 25.42 -11.29 -0.32
C ALA A 41 23.93 -11.26 0.04
N LEU A 42 23.38 -12.47 0.19
CA LEU A 42 21.96 -12.69 0.35
C LEU A 42 21.44 -12.08 1.65
N HIS A 43 20.19 -11.63 1.61
CA HIS A 43 19.52 -10.95 2.72
C HIS A 43 18.02 -11.25 2.66
N THR A 44 17.24 -10.79 3.64
CA THR A 44 15.79 -11.06 3.76
C THR A 44 15.01 -10.77 2.47
N GLY A 45 15.37 -9.70 1.76
CA GLY A 45 14.86 -9.44 0.41
C GLY A 45 15.02 -10.63 -0.54
N HIS A 46 16.23 -11.17 -0.72
CA HIS A 46 16.49 -12.35 -1.55
C HIS A 46 15.75 -13.60 -1.05
N LEU A 47 15.68 -13.81 0.26
CA LEU A 47 14.93 -14.92 0.84
C LEU A 47 13.45 -14.90 0.41
N SER A 48 12.81 -13.72 0.39
CA SER A 48 11.42 -13.63 -0.06
C SER A 48 11.21 -14.00 -1.54
N LEU A 49 12.23 -13.81 -2.39
CA LEU A 49 12.20 -14.25 -3.78
C LEU A 49 12.33 -15.78 -3.85
N ILE A 50 13.21 -16.36 -3.04
CA ILE A 50 13.40 -17.82 -2.94
C ILE A 50 12.14 -18.49 -2.40
N ASP A 51 11.53 -17.93 -1.35
CA ASP A 51 10.30 -18.45 -0.74
C ASP A 51 9.16 -18.48 -1.76
N ARG A 52 8.97 -17.38 -2.51
CA ARG A 52 7.97 -17.33 -3.58
C ARG A 52 8.28 -18.27 -4.73
N ALA A 53 9.55 -18.37 -5.14
CA ALA A 53 9.96 -19.33 -6.14
C ALA A 53 9.68 -20.77 -5.70
N ARG A 54 9.86 -21.06 -4.40
CA ARG A 54 9.64 -22.38 -3.83
C ARG A 54 8.16 -22.76 -3.79
N THR A 55 7.26 -21.83 -3.47
CA THR A 55 5.81 -22.10 -3.43
C THR A 55 5.20 -22.32 -4.81
N GLU A 56 5.79 -21.71 -5.85
CA GLU A 56 5.25 -21.73 -7.21
C GLU A 56 5.95 -22.74 -8.15
N ASN A 57 7.05 -23.38 -7.72
CA ASN A 57 7.84 -24.28 -8.56
C ASN A 57 8.26 -25.57 -7.83
N VAL A 58 8.52 -26.63 -8.59
CA VAL A 58 9.03 -27.92 -8.07
C VAL A 58 10.55 -27.93 -7.94
N CYS A 59 11.27 -27.20 -8.78
CA CYS A 59 12.72 -27.00 -8.67
C CYS A 59 13.05 -25.50 -8.57
N VAL A 60 13.87 -25.10 -7.60
CA VAL A 60 14.36 -23.71 -7.44
C VAL A 60 15.86 -23.66 -7.69
N VAL A 61 16.24 -22.77 -8.60
CA VAL A 61 17.63 -22.46 -8.95
C VAL A 61 17.94 -21.04 -8.48
N VAL A 62 19.00 -20.87 -7.69
CA VAL A 62 19.55 -19.55 -7.35
C VAL A 62 20.87 -19.38 -8.09
N SER A 63 21.04 -18.28 -8.85
CA SER A 63 22.36 -17.95 -9.40
C SER A 63 23.05 -16.90 -8.53
N ILE A 64 24.33 -17.09 -8.24
CA ILE A 64 25.19 -16.16 -7.51
C ILE A 64 26.34 -15.76 -8.43
N PHE A 65 26.24 -14.59 -9.05
CA PHE A 65 27.26 -14.11 -9.99
C PHE A 65 27.37 -12.59 -9.95
N VAL A 66 28.50 -12.09 -9.45
CA VAL A 66 28.84 -10.65 -9.51
C VAL A 66 29.27 -10.32 -10.94
N ASN A 67 28.31 -9.90 -11.76
CA ASN A 67 28.50 -9.62 -13.18
C ASN A 67 29.40 -8.39 -13.40
N PRO A 68 30.59 -8.49 -14.01
CA PRO A 68 31.43 -7.31 -14.29
C PRO A 68 30.82 -6.33 -15.30
N LEU A 69 30.00 -6.80 -16.25
CA LEU A 69 29.48 -5.95 -17.36
C LEU A 69 28.51 -4.87 -16.89
N GLN A 70 27.93 -5.02 -15.69
CA GLN A 70 26.98 -4.06 -15.14
C GLN A 70 27.62 -3.09 -14.15
N PHE A 71 28.95 -3.08 -14.02
CA PHE A 71 29.67 -2.11 -13.21
C PHE A 71 30.44 -1.14 -14.11
N GLY A 72 30.22 0.16 -13.89
CA GLY A 72 30.97 1.23 -14.55
C GLY A 72 32.39 1.40 -13.98
N ALA A 73 33.24 2.16 -14.67
CA ALA A 73 34.54 2.53 -14.15
C ALA A 73 34.39 3.37 -12.87
N GLY A 74 35.06 2.96 -11.78
CA GLY A 74 34.95 3.62 -10.48
C GLY A 74 33.71 3.25 -9.67
N GLU A 75 32.88 2.30 -10.13
CA GLU A 75 31.84 1.69 -9.29
C GLU A 75 32.41 0.64 -8.33
N ASP A 76 31.56 0.10 -7.46
CA ASP A 76 31.91 -0.74 -6.32
C ASP A 76 32.21 -2.21 -6.68
N PHE A 77 32.66 -2.53 -7.90
CA PHE A 77 32.89 -3.92 -8.32
C PHE A 77 33.87 -4.68 -7.41
N ASP A 78 35.00 -4.04 -7.10
CA ASP A 78 36.05 -4.63 -6.26
C ASP A 78 35.67 -4.66 -4.77
N GLN A 79 34.75 -3.78 -4.35
CA GLN A 79 34.28 -3.66 -2.96
C GLN A 79 32.96 -4.42 -2.72
N TYR A 80 32.36 -4.99 -3.76
CA TYR A 80 31.08 -5.70 -3.66
C TYR A 80 31.24 -6.91 -2.73
N PRO A 81 30.34 -7.10 -1.75
CA PRO A 81 30.44 -8.20 -0.79
C PRO A 81 30.40 -9.56 -1.50
N ARG A 82 31.37 -10.41 -1.18
CA ARG A 82 31.46 -11.79 -1.68
C ARG A 82 31.68 -12.72 -0.50
N ASN A 83 30.60 -13.36 -0.04
CA ASN A 83 30.67 -14.39 1.00
C ASN A 83 29.85 -15.60 0.55
N LEU A 84 30.44 -16.37 -0.37
CA LEU A 84 29.76 -17.52 -0.97
C LEU A 84 29.33 -18.53 0.09
N GLU A 85 30.14 -18.80 1.11
CA GLU A 85 29.82 -19.79 2.15
C GLU A 85 28.54 -19.43 2.93
N THR A 86 28.38 -18.15 3.30
CA THR A 86 27.14 -17.66 3.94
C THR A 86 25.95 -17.76 3.00
N ASP A 87 26.14 -17.41 1.73
CA ASP A 87 25.08 -17.48 0.73
C ASP A 87 24.63 -18.93 0.48
N LEU A 88 25.57 -19.89 0.45
CA LEU A 88 25.29 -21.33 0.30
C LEU A 88 24.43 -21.83 1.46
N HIS A 89 24.82 -21.53 2.71
CA HIS A 89 24.06 -21.93 3.88
C HIS A 89 22.65 -21.31 3.92
N THR A 90 22.54 -20.05 3.47
CA THR A 90 21.25 -19.35 3.34
C THR A 90 20.35 -20.05 2.33
N CYS A 91 20.88 -20.41 1.16
CA CYS A 91 20.14 -21.14 0.13
C CYS A 91 19.71 -22.54 0.59
N GLU A 92 20.60 -23.26 1.28
CA GLU A 92 20.30 -24.58 1.85
C GLU A 92 19.13 -24.52 2.83
N THR A 93 19.17 -23.56 3.76
CA THR A 93 18.12 -23.37 4.77
C THR A 93 16.79 -22.97 4.14
N ALA A 94 16.82 -22.22 3.04
CA ALA A 94 15.64 -21.80 2.29
C ALA A 94 15.08 -22.88 1.32
N GLY A 95 15.68 -24.09 1.29
CA GLY A 95 15.18 -25.19 0.47
C GLY A 95 15.44 -25.05 -1.03
N VAL A 96 16.52 -24.35 -1.41
CA VAL A 96 16.98 -24.25 -2.80
C VAL A 96 17.47 -25.62 -3.29
N ASP A 97 17.14 -26.00 -4.53
CA ASP A 97 17.58 -27.29 -5.09
C ASP A 97 18.96 -27.19 -5.74
N ALA A 98 19.21 -26.12 -6.49
CA ALA A 98 20.46 -25.90 -7.22
C ALA A 98 20.97 -24.47 -7.04
N ILE A 99 22.24 -24.34 -6.70
CA ILE A 99 22.95 -23.06 -6.66
C ILE A 99 23.92 -23.03 -7.83
N PHE A 100 23.83 -21.99 -8.67
CA PHE A 100 24.74 -21.78 -9.78
C PHE A 100 25.68 -20.61 -9.48
N ALA A 101 26.95 -20.91 -9.18
CA ALA A 101 27.98 -19.93 -8.84
C ALA A 101 29.17 -20.05 -9.81
N PRO A 102 29.01 -19.59 -11.07
CA PRO A 102 30.06 -19.70 -12.08
C PRO A 102 31.16 -18.64 -11.91
N SER A 103 32.33 -18.89 -12.48
CA SER A 103 33.37 -17.88 -12.64
C SER A 103 33.08 -16.94 -13.80
N VAL A 104 33.84 -15.83 -13.90
CA VAL A 104 33.76 -14.88 -15.02
C VAL A 104 34.15 -15.55 -16.34
N GLU A 105 35.13 -16.45 -16.29
CA GLU A 105 35.61 -17.26 -17.42
C GLU A 105 34.53 -18.23 -17.90
N GLU A 106 33.87 -18.94 -16.97
CA GLU A 106 32.77 -19.86 -17.30
C GLU A 106 31.59 -19.12 -17.94
N MET A 107 31.28 -17.91 -17.44
CA MET A 107 30.27 -17.05 -18.05
C MET A 107 30.75 -16.42 -19.36
N GLY A 108 32.03 -16.58 -19.74
CA GLY A 108 32.61 -16.02 -20.95
C GLY A 108 32.59 -14.49 -20.95
N VAL A 109 32.86 -13.87 -19.79
CA VAL A 109 32.83 -12.41 -19.56
C VAL A 109 34.27 -11.85 -19.43
N THR A 110 35.25 -12.54 -20.00
CA THR A 110 36.64 -12.07 -20.09
C THR A 110 36.81 -11.04 -21.20
N ALA A 111 37.87 -10.20 -21.14
CA ALA A 111 38.18 -8.99 -21.93
C ALA A 111 38.03 -9.00 -23.48
N ALA A 112 37.55 -10.07 -24.11
CA ALA A 112 37.15 -10.10 -25.51
C ALA A 112 35.71 -9.57 -25.70
N LYS A 113 35.38 -9.10 -26.92
CA LYS A 113 34.04 -8.59 -27.29
C LYS A 113 32.99 -9.71 -27.17
N VAL A 114 32.29 -9.78 -26.04
CA VAL A 114 31.13 -10.65 -25.85
C VAL A 114 29.95 -10.10 -26.66
N THR A 115 29.11 -10.96 -27.24
CA THR A 115 27.83 -10.55 -27.80
C THR A 115 26.96 -9.94 -26.70
N GLN A 116 26.51 -8.71 -26.91
CA GLN A 116 25.73 -7.95 -25.93
C GLN A 116 24.27 -7.84 -26.37
N VAL A 117 23.39 -7.78 -25.38
CA VAL A 117 21.97 -7.51 -25.57
C VAL A 117 21.72 -6.06 -25.17
N ILE A 118 21.18 -5.28 -26.09
CA ILE A 118 20.94 -3.84 -25.93
C ILE A 118 19.44 -3.61 -25.79
N PRO A 119 18.94 -3.24 -24.59
CA PRO A 119 17.55 -2.80 -24.43
C PRO A 119 17.19 -1.57 -25.27
N PRO A 120 15.91 -1.23 -25.43
CA PRO A 120 15.51 0.03 -26.05
C PRO A 120 16.15 1.23 -25.35
N THR A 121 16.72 2.16 -26.12
CA THR A 121 17.41 3.35 -25.60
C THR A 121 16.52 4.17 -24.66
N GLU A 122 15.24 4.30 -24.98
CA GLU A 122 14.26 5.03 -24.16
C GLU A 122 14.10 4.47 -22.74
N MET A 123 14.42 3.19 -22.50
CA MET A 123 14.38 2.58 -21.17
C MET A 123 15.68 2.79 -20.38
N MET A 124 16.75 3.21 -21.06
CA MET A 124 18.10 3.37 -20.50
C MET A 124 18.53 4.83 -20.34
N ASP A 125 17.89 5.79 -20.99
CA ASP A 125 18.29 7.22 -20.93
C ASP A 125 17.77 7.95 -19.67
N PHE A 126 16.87 7.32 -18.91
CA PHE A 126 16.25 7.89 -17.70
C PHE A 126 16.65 7.12 -16.43
N LEU A 127 16.25 7.66 -15.27
CA LEU A 127 16.47 7.05 -13.96
C LEU A 127 17.94 6.65 -13.73
N CYS A 128 18.22 5.41 -13.31
CA CYS A 128 19.58 4.93 -13.08
C CYS A 128 20.41 4.83 -14.36
N GLY A 129 19.78 4.68 -15.52
CA GLY A 129 20.49 4.48 -16.77
C GLY A 129 21.24 5.75 -17.22
N ARG A 130 20.71 6.93 -16.89
CA ARG A 130 21.36 8.23 -17.11
C ARG A 130 22.73 8.33 -16.43
N SER A 131 22.84 7.86 -15.20
CA SER A 131 24.08 7.96 -14.42
C SER A 131 24.96 6.71 -14.52
N ARG A 132 24.42 5.57 -14.98
CA ARG A 132 25.12 4.28 -15.05
C ARG A 132 25.17 3.78 -16.49
N VAL A 133 25.91 4.49 -17.33
CA VAL A 133 26.08 4.16 -18.76
C VAL A 133 26.57 2.72 -18.93
N GLY A 134 25.88 1.94 -19.76
CA GLY A 134 26.19 0.52 -20.01
C GLY A 134 25.68 -0.47 -18.95
N HIS A 135 25.20 0.00 -17.79
CA HIS A 135 24.73 -0.87 -16.70
C HIS A 135 23.63 -1.84 -17.16
N PHE A 136 22.56 -1.32 -17.77
CA PHE A 136 21.42 -2.14 -18.19
C PHE A 136 21.72 -3.03 -19.39
N GLN A 137 22.66 -2.64 -20.24
CA GLN A 137 23.19 -3.52 -21.28
C GLN A 137 23.91 -4.72 -20.67
N GLY A 138 24.72 -4.50 -19.63
CA GLY A 138 25.37 -5.56 -18.86
C GLY A 138 24.36 -6.48 -18.18
N VAL A 139 23.32 -5.91 -17.56
CA VAL A 139 22.23 -6.68 -16.92
C VAL A 139 21.47 -7.51 -17.95
N ALA A 140 21.01 -6.90 -19.05
CA ALA A 140 20.25 -7.59 -20.09
C ALA A 140 21.06 -8.75 -20.72
N THR A 141 22.36 -8.54 -20.94
CA THR A 141 23.26 -9.57 -21.47
C THR A 141 23.36 -10.76 -20.54
N ILE A 142 23.61 -10.55 -19.24
CA ILE A 142 23.76 -11.68 -18.30
C ILE A 142 22.44 -12.35 -17.97
N VAL A 143 21.35 -11.60 -17.80
CA VAL A 143 20.03 -12.19 -17.59
C VAL A 143 19.64 -13.07 -18.79
N THR A 144 19.87 -12.60 -20.02
CA THR A 144 19.65 -13.42 -21.23
C THR A 144 20.47 -14.71 -21.21
N LYS A 145 21.75 -14.65 -20.80
CA LYS A 145 22.58 -15.86 -20.66
C LYS A 145 22.02 -16.81 -19.60
N LEU A 146 21.65 -16.31 -18.42
CA LEU A 146 21.09 -17.13 -17.34
C LEU A 146 19.77 -17.80 -17.76
N LEU A 147 18.88 -17.08 -18.45
CA LEU A 147 17.64 -17.63 -18.99
C LEU A 147 17.90 -18.74 -20.02
N ASN A 148 18.92 -18.57 -20.88
CA ASN A 148 19.34 -19.60 -21.85
C ASN A 148 20.06 -20.80 -21.22
N ILE A 149 20.75 -20.60 -20.09
CA ILE A 149 21.44 -21.66 -19.35
C ILE A 149 20.43 -22.52 -18.59
N VAL A 150 19.53 -21.88 -17.84
CA VAL A 150 18.61 -22.53 -16.90
C VAL A 150 17.32 -22.98 -17.58
N GLN A 151 16.84 -22.19 -18.56
CA GLN A 151 15.52 -22.37 -19.20
C GLN A 151 14.39 -22.56 -18.17
N PRO A 152 14.18 -21.58 -17.27
CA PRO A 152 13.16 -21.68 -16.22
C PRO A 152 11.76 -21.43 -16.78
N ASN A 153 10.74 -21.91 -16.07
CA ASN A 153 9.35 -21.53 -16.33
C ASN A 153 9.08 -20.12 -15.79
N ARG A 154 9.65 -19.80 -14.63
CA ARG A 154 9.50 -18.51 -13.94
C ARG A 154 10.85 -17.96 -13.49
N ALA A 155 11.04 -16.65 -13.62
CA ALA A 155 12.19 -15.98 -13.04
C ALA A 155 11.75 -14.83 -12.12
N TYR A 156 12.34 -14.75 -10.94
CA TYR A 156 11.90 -13.88 -9.84
C TYR A 156 12.86 -12.73 -9.63
N PHE A 157 12.34 -11.51 -9.64
CA PHE A 157 13.11 -10.28 -9.50
C PHE A 157 12.43 -9.35 -8.48
N GLY A 158 13.23 -8.62 -7.70
CA GLY A 158 12.70 -7.68 -6.72
C GLY A 158 12.19 -6.40 -7.38
N ASN A 159 11.03 -5.91 -6.94
CA ASN A 159 10.46 -4.63 -7.37
C ASN A 159 11.33 -3.43 -6.95
N LYS A 160 12.25 -3.62 -5.99
CA LYS A 160 13.22 -2.59 -5.55
C LYS A 160 14.02 -2.03 -6.73
N ASP A 161 14.41 -2.88 -7.67
CA ASP A 161 15.13 -2.52 -8.88
C ASP A 161 14.12 -2.36 -10.03
N GLY A 162 13.15 -1.45 -9.88
CA GLY A 162 11.98 -1.35 -10.76
C GLY A 162 12.32 -1.12 -12.24
N GLN A 163 13.34 -0.29 -12.53
CA GLN A 163 13.84 -0.08 -13.89
C GLN A 163 14.40 -1.37 -14.51
N GLN A 164 15.15 -2.15 -13.72
CA GLN A 164 15.67 -3.45 -14.16
C GLN A 164 14.53 -4.41 -14.48
N LEU A 165 13.51 -4.50 -13.61
CA LEU A 165 12.37 -5.38 -13.82
C LEU A 165 11.60 -5.02 -15.10
N ALA A 166 11.34 -3.74 -15.34
CA ALA A 166 10.68 -3.29 -16.57
C ALA A 166 11.49 -3.64 -17.82
N ILE A 167 12.82 -3.40 -17.80
CA ILE A 167 13.72 -3.76 -18.90
C ILE A 167 13.73 -5.27 -19.16
N ILE A 168 13.77 -6.10 -18.12
CA ILE A 168 13.77 -7.56 -18.26
C ILE A 168 12.44 -8.06 -18.83
N ARG A 169 11.31 -7.47 -18.42
CA ARG A 169 10.00 -7.80 -19.01
C ARG A 169 9.95 -7.45 -20.50
N GLN A 170 10.42 -6.27 -20.87
CA GLN A 170 10.50 -5.85 -22.28
C GLN A 170 11.41 -6.79 -23.08
N LEU A 171 12.59 -7.10 -22.56
CA LEU A 171 13.56 -8.03 -23.14
C LEU A 171 12.95 -9.41 -23.43
N VAL A 172 12.27 -9.99 -22.44
CA VAL A 172 11.64 -11.31 -22.56
C VAL A 172 10.52 -11.31 -23.60
N ASN A 173 9.70 -10.25 -23.60
CA ASN A 173 8.66 -10.06 -24.59
C ASN A 173 9.22 -9.94 -26.02
N ASP A 174 10.19 -9.05 -26.22
CA ASP A 174 10.72 -8.73 -27.55
C ASP A 174 11.52 -9.88 -28.16
N LEU A 175 12.25 -10.62 -27.32
CA LEU A 175 13.00 -11.79 -27.74
C LEU A 175 12.19 -13.09 -27.70
N ASN A 176 10.88 -13.01 -27.39
CA ASN A 176 9.97 -14.16 -27.29
C ASN A 176 10.54 -15.30 -26.42
N ILE A 177 11.18 -14.94 -25.30
CA ILE A 177 11.78 -15.92 -24.39
C ILE A 177 10.64 -16.58 -23.60
N PRO A 178 10.48 -17.91 -23.61
CA PRO A 178 9.35 -18.59 -22.99
C PRO A 178 9.52 -18.71 -21.46
N VAL A 179 9.58 -17.57 -20.77
CA VAL A 179 9.70 -17.46 -19.31
C VAL A 179 8.72 -16.42 -18.78
N GLU A 180 8.06 -16.72 -17.67
CA GLU A 180 7.23 -15.75 -16.95
C GLU A 180 8.10 -14.96 -15.95
N ILE A 181 8.08 -13.62 -16.04
CA ILE A 181 8.87 -12.74 -15.17
C ILE A 181 8.03 -12.25 -13.99
N ILE A 182 8.37 -12.75 -12.80
CA ILE A 182 7.66 -12.48 -11.55
C ILE A 182 8.34 -11.35 -10.79
N GLY A 183 7.59 -10.26 -10.57
CA GLY A 183 8.01 -9.16 -9.69
C GLY A 183 7.63 -9.44 -8.24
N CYS A 184 8.60 -9.42 -7.33
CA CYS A 184 8.42 -9.62 -5.90
C CYS A 184 8.40 -8.28 -5.15
N PRO A 185 7.46 -8.04 -4.23
CA PRO A 185 7.41 -6.81 -3.45
C PRO A 185 8.74 -6.49 -2.75
N THR A 186 9.08 -5.21 -2.69
CA THR A 186 10.26 -4.74 -1.96
C THR A 186 10.06 -5.01 -0.46
N LEU A 187 10.85 -5.92 0.11
CA LEU A 187 10.93 -6.05 1.55
C LEU A 187 11.71 -4.90 2.18
N ARG A 188 11.27 -4.51 3.37
CA ARG A 188 11.77 -3.35 4.09
C ARG A 188 12.09 -3.72 5.53
N GLU A 189 13.07 -3.04 6.08
CA GLU A 189 13.38 -3.04 7.50
C GLU A 189 12.25 -2.37 8.31
N PRO A 190 12.16 -2.56 9.64
CA PRO A 190 11.15 -1.88 10.46
C PRO A 190 11.16 -0.35 10.34
N SER A 191 12.31 0.24 10.01
CA SER A 191 12.45 1.68 9.74
C SER A 191 11.78 2.12 8.42
N GLY A 192 11.47 1.19 7.53
CA GLY A 192 10.97 1.42 6.18
C GLY A 192 12.06 1.40 5.09
N LEU A 193 13.34 1.35 5.46
CA LEU A 193 14.46 1.24 4.52
C LEU A 193 14.35 -0.06 3.72
N ALA A 194 14.47 0.01 2.40
CA ALA A 194 14.49 -1.18 1.54
C ALA A 194 15.74 -2.02 1.84
N TYR A 195 15.57 -3.34 1.98
CA TYR A 195 16.71 -4.24 2.13
C TYR A 195 17.62 -4.19 0.90
N SER A 196 18.92 -4.07 1.12
CA SER A 196 19.96 -4.02 0.09
C SER A 196 21.28 -4.52 0.65
N SER A 197 22.06 -5.27 -0.13
CA SER A 197 23.43 -5.64 0.25
C SER A 197 24.31 -4.41 0.52
N ARG A 198 24.02 -3.28 -0.12
CA ARG A 198 24.72 -2.01 0.10
C ARG A 198 24.39 -1.32 1.43
N ASN A 199 23.37 -1.75 2.17
CA ASN A 199 23.05 -1.15 3.48
C ASN A 199 24.19 -1.37 4.51
N GLN A 200 25.02 -2.41 4.32
CA GLN A 200 26.18 -2.67 5.18
C GLN A 200 27.25 -1.56 5.14
N TYR A 201 27.21 -0.68 4.14
CA TYR A 201 28.14 0.45 4.02
C TYR A 201 27.67 1.69 4.80
N LEU A 202 26.44 1.68 5.31
CA LEU A 202 25.88 2.80 6.06
C LEU A 202 26.39 2.76 7.51
N SER A 203 26.79 3.92 8.04
CA SER A 203 26.94 4.09 9.47
C SER A 203 25.57 4.02 10.18
N THR A 204 25.56 3.88 11.50
CA THR A 204 24.31 3.86 12.28
C THR A 204 23.47 5.13 12.07
N SER A 205 24.11 6.30 11.96
CA SER A 205 23.42 7.57 11.67
C SER A 205 22.89 7.63 10.24
N ASP A 206 23.68 7.16 9.27
CA ASP A 206 23.26 7.14 7.86
C ASP A 206 22.10 6.17 7.63
N HIS A 207 22.05 5.09 8.40
CA HIS A 207 20.97 4.10 8.34
C HIS A 207 19.62 4.70 8.78
N ILE A 208 19.62 5.52 9.83
CA ILE A 208 18.43 6.27 10.27
C ILE A 208 18.02 7.28 9.19
N LEU A 209 18.98 8.02 8.61
CA LEU A 209 18.71 8.97 7.53
C LEU A 209 18.13 8.28 6.29
N ALA A 210 18.64 7.10 5.93
CA ALA A 210 18.21 6.35 4.76
C ALA A 210 16.72 5.98 4.78
N ALA A 211 16.14 5.79 5.97
CA ALA A 211 14.70 5.53 6.11
C ALA A 211 13.82 6.67 5.57
N HIS A 212 14.31 7.91 5.56
CA HIS A 212 13.58 9.07 5.05
C HIS A 212 13.36 9.04 3.53
N ILE A 213 14.15 8.26 2.78
CA ILE A 213 13.93 8.02 1.34
C ILE A 213 12.54 7.41 1.15
N TYR A 214 12.21 6.35 1.88
CA TYR A 214 10.90 5.72 1.79
C TYR A 214 9.78 6.61 2.32
N GLN A 215 10.02 7.34 3.42
CA GLN A 215 9.04 8.30 3.95
C GLN A 215 8.67 9.36 2.90
N SER A 216 9.65 9.88 2.15
CA SER A 216 9.39 10.84 1.07
C SER A 216 8.48 10.25 -0.02
N LEU A 217 8.71 8.99 -0.41
CA LEU A 217 7.86 8.28 -1.38
C LEU A 217 6.45 8.07 -0.82
N GLN A 218 6.29 7.75 0.46
CA GLN A 218 4.97 7.61 1.09
C GLN A 218 4.19 8.92 1.10
N GLN A 219 4.84 10.06 1.34
CA GLN A 219 4.19 11.37 1.28
C GLN A 219 3.70 11.67 -0.15
N ALA A 220 4.54 11.42 -1.16
CA ALA A 220 4.13 11.56 -2.56
C ALA A 220 3.01 10.59 -2.96
N LYS A 221 3.04 9.35 -2.44
CA LYS A 221 1.95 8.37 -2.60
C LYS A 221 0.63 8.88 -2.06
N GLN A 222 0.65 9.43 -0.84
CA GLN A 222 -0.53 10.01 -0.20
C GLN A 222 -1.08 11.17 -1.04
N GLN A 223 -0.21 12.06 -1.53
CA GLN A 223 -0.62 13.14 -2.43
C GLN A 223 -1.25 12.61 -3.72
N PHE A 224 -0.64 11.59 -4.35
CA PHE A 224 -1.16 10.97 -5.57
C PHE A 224 -2.60 10.46 -5.38
N PHE A 225 -2.86 9.79 -4.26
CA PHE A 225 -4.21 9.31 -3.96
C PHE A 225 -5.15 10.46 -3.60
N PHE A 226 -4.73 11.40 -2.75
CA PHE A 226 -5.55 12.53 -2.32
C PHE A 226 -6.03 13.41 -3.48
N CYS A 227 -5.21 13.59 -4.52
CA CYS A 227 -5.59 14.42 -5.65
C CYS A 227 -6.49 13.72 -6.68
N HIS A 228 -6.64 12.40 -6.66
CA HIS A 228 -7.50 11.65 -7.61
C HIS A 228 -7.35 12.09 -9.09
N GLY A 229 -6.11 12.23 -9.58
CA GLY A 229 -5.81 12.65 -10.95
C GLY A 229 -5.86 14.16 -11.20
N LEU A 230 -6.20 14.98 -10.20
CA LEU A 230 -6.21 16.44 -10.30
C LEU A 230 -4.84 17.08 -10.08
N CYS A 231 -3.86 16.33 -9.55
CA CYS A 231 -2.50 16.81 -9.39
C CYS A 231 -1.65 16.48 -10.62
N SER A 232 -0.78 17.41 -11.02
CA SER A 232 0.20 17.16 -12.06
C SER A 232 1.30 16.20 -11.55
N PRO A 233 1.97 15.47 -12.45
CA PRO A 233 3.17 14.70 -12.12
C PRO A 233 4.21 15.49 -11.32
N SER A 234 4.43 16.77 -11.66
CA SER A 234 5.38 17.65 -10.96
C SER A 234 4.99 17.89 -9.51
N GLN A 235 3.70 18.10 -9.21
CA GLN A 235 3.23 18.29 -7.84
C GLN A 235 3.44 17.05 -6.97
N ILE A 236 3.32 15.84 -7.55
CA ILE A 236 3.61 14.60 -6.82
C ILE A 236 5.10 14.50 -6.48
N ILE A 237 5.97 14.83 -7.45
CA ILE A 237 7.42 14.81 -7.28
C ILE A 237 7.87 15.86 -6.24
N GLU A 238 7.32 17.08 -6.32
CA GLU A 238 7.64 18.20 -5.43
C GLU A 238 7.38 17.87 -3.96
N VAL A 239 6.34 17.08 -3.64
CA VAL A 239 6.06 16.65 -2.25
C VAL A 239 7.24 15.89 -1.65
N ALA A 240 7.79 14.93 -2.39
CA ALA A 240 8.94 14.15 -1.93
C ALA A 240 10.23 15.00 -1.91
N GLN A 241 10.44 15.87 -2.91
CA GLN A 241 11.58 16.79 -2.95
C GLN A 241 11.59 17.75 -1.76
N ASN A 242 10.46 18.39 -1.47
CA ASN A 242 10.31 19.32 -0.35
C ASN A 242 10.47 18.64 1.01
N TYR A 243 10.10 17.36 1.11
CA TYR A 243 10.35 16.57 2.30
C TYR A 243 11.85 16.33 2.50
N LEU A 244 12.57 15.90 1.46
CA LEU A 244 14.00 15.59 1.52
C LEU A 244 14.89 16.83 1.61
N ALA A 245 14.46 17.98 1.09
CA ALA A 245 15.21 19.24 1.19
C ALA A 245 15.48 19.69 2.63
N LYS A 246 14.74 19.14 3.61
CA LYS A 246 14.94 19.39 5.04
C LYS A 246 16.08 18.54 5.65
N LEU A 247 16.63 17.61 4.87
CA LEU A 247 17.65 16.63 5.27
C LEU A 247 18.84 16.72 4.29
N PRO A 248 19.68 17.76 4.38
CA PRO A 248 20.74 18.04 3.40
C PRO A 248 21.81 16.93 3.31
N GLU A 249 21.89 16.04 4.28
CA GLU A 249 22.75 14.86 4.29
C GLU A 249 22.32 13.80 3.26
N ILE A 250 21.06 13.87 2.79
CA ILE A 250 20.53 13.03 1.72
C ILE A 250 20.72 13.77 0.39
N ASN A 251 21.78 13.43 -0.33
CA ASN A 251 22.07 14.02 -1.64
C ASN A 251 21.22 13.34 -2.72
N LEU A 252 20.14 13.99 -3.12
CA LEU A 252 19.20 13.50 -4.12
C LEU A 252 19.82 13.53 -5.53
N GLU A 253 20.00 12.37 -6.17
CA GLU A 253 20.45 12.29 -7.56
C GLU A 253 19.30 12.51 -8.53
N TYR A 254 18.18 11.81 -8.32
CA TYR A 254 16.94 12.02 -9.06
C TYR A 254 15.74 11.57 -8.26
N ILE A 255 14.59 12.14 -8.60
CA ILE A 255 13.27 11.61 -8.31
C ILE A 255 12.39 11.87 -9.52
N GLU A 256 11.91 10.80 -10.13
CA GLU A 256 11.19 10.86 -11.40
C GLU A 256 9.94 9.99 -11.33
N LEU A 257 8.84 10.49 -11.90
CA LEU A 257 7.60 9.75 -12.08
C LEU A 257 7.53 9.26 -13.53
N VAL A 258 7.52 7.95 -13.71
CA VAL A 258 7.52 7.31 -15.03
C VAL A 258 6.35 6.35 -15.17
N ASP A 259 5.99 6.00 -16.40
CA ASP A 259 5.16 4.82 -16.65
C ASP A 259 5.92 3.55 -16.24
N ALA A 260 5.27 2.66 -15.49
CA ALA A 260 5.93 1.50 -14.88
C ALA A 260 6.35 0.42 -15.90
N LYS A 261 5.84 0.47 -17.13
CA LYS A 261 6.15 -0.50 -18.20
C LYS A 261 7.17 0.07 -19.17
N THR A 262 6.88 1.26 -19.71
CA THR A 262 7.68 1.91 -20.76
C THR A 262 8.85 2.72 -20.19
N LEU A 263 8.80 3.08 -18.90
CA LEU A 263 9.76 3.95 -18.21
C LEU A 263 9.84 5.38 -18.77
N GLN A 264 8.91 5.76 -19.64
CA GLN A 264 8.81 7.13 -20.14
C GLN A 264 8.33 8.08 -19.03
N LEU A 265 8.88 9.30 -19.01
CA LEU A 265 8.47 10.33 -18.05
C LEU A 265 6.97 10.64 -18.17
N CYS A 266 6.30 10.63 -17.03
CA CYS A 266 4.87 10.91 -16.97
C CYS A 266 4.62 12.42 -17.12
N SER A 267 4.04 12.84 -18.26
CA SER A 267 3.60 14.22 -18.49
C SER A 267 2.16 14.48 -18.00
N GLN A 268 1.32 13.45 -18.00
CA GLN A 268 -0.07 13.51 -17.53
C GLN A 268 -0.48 12.18 -16.88
N ILE A 269 -1.19 12.25 -15.76
CA ILE A 269 -1.69 11.08 -15.04
C ILE A 269 -3.01 10.64 -15.67
N ALA A 270 -2.99 9.56 -16.45
CA ALA A 270 -4.20 8.96 -17.00
C ALA A 270 -4.94 8.11 -15.94
N PRO A 271 -6.28 7.97 -16.01
CA PRO A 271 -7.08 7.22 -15.02
C PRO A 271 -6.66 5.75 -14.81
N LYS A 272 -6.06 5.12 -15.82
CA LYS A 272 -5.57 3.73 -15.77
C LYS A 272 -4.05 3.63 -15.80
N ALA A 273 -3.35 4.73 -15.56
CA ALA A 273 -1.89 4.72 -15.56
C ALA A 273 -1.36 3.83 -14.43
N GLU A 274 -0.40 2.97 -14.78
CA GLU A 274 0.46 2.28 -13.83
C GLU A 274 1.79 3.04 -13.82
N LEU A 275 1.99 3.87 -12.80
CA LEU A 275 3.16 4.72 -12.68
C LEU A 275 4.13 4.17 -11.64
N MET A 276 5.39 4.53 -11.78
CA MET A 276 6.45 4.26 -10.81
C MET A 276 7.10 5.59 -10.42
N LEU A 277 7.02 5.94 -9.14
CA LEU A 277 7.81 7.02 -8.57
C LEU A 277 9.12 6.41 -8.08
N ALA A 278 10.21 6.72 -8.76
CA ALA A 278 11.53 6.15 -8.49
C ALA A 278 12.48 7.24 -8.00
N ILE A 279 13.34 6.87 -7.05
CA ILE A 279 14.29 7.77 -6.42
C ILE A 279 15.68 7.13 -6.35
N ALA A 280 16.72 7.94 -6.53
CA ALA A 280 18.09 7.61 -6.15
C ALA A 280 18.70 8.76 -5.36
N ALA A 281 19.40 8.41 -4.28
CA ALA A 281 20.08 9.37 -3.42
C ALA A 281 21.38 8.78 -2.86
N ARG A 282 22.31 9.66 -2.48
CA ARG A 282 23.54 9.30 -1.78
C ARG A 282 23.50 9.76 -0.34
N ILE A 283 23.91 8.88 0.57
CA ILE A 283 24.12 9.18 1.98
C ILE A 283 25.54 8.71 2.31
N GLY A 284 26.40 9.65 2.70
CA GLY A 284 27.84 9.43 2.68
C GLY A 284 28.30 9.00 1.28
N ASN A 285 28.99 7.87 1.19
CA ASN A 285 29.45 7.29 -0.08
C ASN A 285 28.46 6.28 -0.70
N THR A 286 27.40 5.93 0.03
CA THR A 286 26.49 4.85 -0.36
C THR A 286 25.37 5.40 -1.23
N ARG A 287 25.27 4.88 -2.45
CA ARG A 287 24.16 5.17 -3.36
C ARG A 287 23.01 4.21 -3.09
N LEU A 288 21.86 4.77 -2.72
CA LEU A 288 20.63 4.04 -2.44
C LEU A 288 19.59 4.33 -3.53
N ILE A 289 18.75 3.35 -3.79
CA ILE A 289 17.60 3.47 -4.69
C ILE A 289 16.37 2.94 -3.98
N ASP A 290 15.23 3.52 -4.33
CA ASP A 290 13.93 3.01 -3.93
C ASP A 290 12.88 3.40 -4.98
N ASN A 291 11.72 2.76 -4.92
CA ASN A 291 10.57 3.14 -5.73
C ASN A 291 9.26 2.66 -5.12
N ILE A 292 8.17 3.25 -5.59
CA ILE A 292 6.80 2.80 -5.32
C ILE A 292 5.98 2.81 -6.61
N LEU A 293 5.06 1.85 -6.73
CA LEU A 293 4.05 1.86 -7.77
C LEU A 293 2.85 2.71 -7.35
N LEU A 294 2.36 3.51 -8.29
CA LEU A 294 1.21 4.40 -8.17
C LEU A 294 0.22 4.05 -9.27
N SER A 295 -0.98 3.60 -8.91
CA SER A 295 -2.05 3.37 -9.88
C SER A 295 -3.41 3.58 -9.21
N TYR A 296 -4.39 4.03 -9.98
CA TYR A 296 -5.79 4.06 -9.56
C TYR A 296 -6.53 2.77 -9.91
N THR A 297 -5.93 1.90 -10.75
CA THR A 297 -6.51 0.60 -11.11
C THR A 297 -6.23 -0.38 -9.97
N ILE A 298 -7.20 -0.48 -9.07
CA ILE A 298 -7.20 -1.36 -7.92
C ILE A 298 -7.26 -2.82 -8.41
N THR A 299 -6.20 -3.61 -8.23
CA THR A 299 -6.25 -5.06 -8.52
C THR A 299 -6.68 -5.91 -7.32
N HIS A 300 -6.56 -5.46 -6.07
CA HIS A 300 -7.35 -5.93 -4.92
C HIS A 300 -7.23 -4.85 -3.83
N ARG A 301 -8.27 -4.03 -3.63
CA ARG A 301 -8.27 -3.11 -2.48
C ARG A 301 -8.48 -3.95 -1.23
N LYS A 302 -7.89 -3.51 -0.12
CA LYS A 302 -8.34 -4.02 1.18
C LYS A 302 -9.83 -3.71 1.34
N PRO A 303 -10.62 -4.57 2.00
CA PRO A 303 -12.07 -4.37 2.08
C PRO A 303 -12.45 -3.07 2.80
N ILE A 304 -13.64 -2.56 2.47
CA ILE A 304 -14.35 -1.51 3.18
C ILE A 304 -15.32 -2.16 4.17
N ILE A 305 -15.27 -1.70 5.41
CA ILE A 305 -16.27 -2.05 6.42
C ILE A 305 -17.16 -0.83 6.66
N ALA A 306 -18.43 -0.92 6.24
CA ALA A 306 -19.45 0.08 6.51
C ALA A 306 -20.20 -0.26 7.81
N ILE A 307 -20.19 0.65 8.78
CA ILE A 307 -20.89 0.49 10.05
C ILE A 307 -21.94 1.60 10.22
N ASP A 308 -23.19 1.24 9.99
CA ASP A 308 -24.35 2.12 10.14
C ASP A 308 -25.11 1.84 11.42
N GLY A 309 -25.92 2.81 11.87
CA GLY A 309 -26.81 2.62 13.01
C GLY A 309 -27.22 3.93 13.68
N PRO A 310 -28.19 3.89 14.60
CA PRO A 310 -28.66 5.07 15.30
C PRO A 310 -27.62 5.63 16.29
N ALA A 311 -27.85 6.88 16.73
CA ALA A 311 -26.98 7.51 17.73
C ALA A 311 -27.05 6.73 19.06
N GLY A 312 -25.92 6.59 19.76
CA GLY A 312 -25.85 5.87 21.04
C GLY A 312 -25.71 4.34 20.94
N ALA A 313 -25.75 3.76 19.73
CA ALA A 313 -25.56 2.31 19.52
C ALA A 313 -24.12 1.79 19.76
N GLY A 314 -23.19 2.64 20.23
CA GLY A 314 -21.80 2.24 20.50
C GLY A 314 -20.85 2.27 19.30
N LYS A 315 -21.30 2.71 18.12
CA LYS A 315 -20.53 2.75 16.86
C LYS A 315 -19.11 3.30 17.05
N SER A 316 -18.94 4.54 17.49
CA SER A 316 -17.62 5.20 17.53
C SER A 316 -16.58 4.46 18.37
N THR A 317 -17.00 3.74 19.40
CA THR A 317 -16.08 2.94 20.22
C THR A 317 -15.78 1.61 19.54
N VAL A 318 -16.80 0.92 19.03
CA VAL A 318 -16.67 -0.37 18.34
C VAL A 318 -15.86 -0.23 17.05
N THR A 319 -16.22 0.73 16.18
CA THR A 319 -15.57 0.96 14.88
C THR A 319 -14.07 1.22 15.03
N LYS A 320 -13.66 2.00 16.04
CA LYS A 320 -12.24 2.26 16.33
C LYS A 320 -11.49 1.00 16.73
N GLN A 321 -12.10 0.16 17.57
CA GLN A 321 -11.47 -1.08 18.01
C GLN A 321 -11.39 -2.11 16.89
N VAL A 322 -12.44 -2.22 16.05
CA VAL A 322 -12.43 -3.05 14.84
C VAL A 322 -11.33 -2.61 13.88
N ALA A 323 -11.23 -1.31 13.58
CA ALA A 323 -10.19 -0.76 12.72
C ALA A 323 -8.78 -1.09 13.24
N ASN A 324 -8.57 -0.93 14.56
CA ASN A 324 -7.29 -1.26 15.19
C ASN A 324 -6.96 -2.76 15.10
N LYS A 325 -7.91 -3.65 15.42
CA LYS A 325 -7.69 -5.11 15.35
C LYS A 325 -7.36 -5.59 13.93
N LEU A 326 -8.01 -4.99 12.93
CA LEU A 326 -7.85 -5.40 11.52
C LEU A 326 -6.73 -4.64 10.79
N GLY A 327 -6.07 -3.67 11.43
CA GLY A 327 -5.06 -2.82 10.77
C GLY A 327 -5.64 -2.00 9.61
N LEU A 328 -6.87 -1.51 9.79
CA LEU A 328 -7.61 -0.69 8.83
C LEU A 328 -7.69 0.77 9.31
N LEU A 329 -7.88 1.69 8.38
CA LEU A 329 -8.10 3.10 8.68
C LEU A 329 -9.49 3.30 9.32
N PHE A 330 -9.60 4.06 10.41
CA PHE A 330 -10.90 4.46 10.95
C PHE A 330 -11.32 5.83 10.40
N LEU A 331 -12.55 5.93 9.87
CA LEU A 331 -13.14 7.20 9.40
C LEU A 331 -14.46 7.52 10.11
N ASP A 332 -14.46 8.61 10.89
CA ASP A 332 -15.67 9.22 11.46
C ASP A 332 -16.25 10.22 10.46
N THR A 333 -17.22 9.77 9.64
CA THR A 333 -17.88 10.64 8.66
C THR A 333 -18.69 11.76 9.32
N GLY A 334 -19.12 11.58 10.57
CA GLY A 334 -19.80 12.60 11.35
C GLY A 334 -18.92 13.82 11.60
N ALA A 335 -17.59 13.67 11.63
CA ALA A 335 -16.67 14.79 11.73
C ALA A 335 -16.80 15.76 10.56
N MET A 336 -17.03 15.27 9.33
CA MET A 336 -17.15 16.12 8.14
C MET A 336 -18.40 17.01 8.21
N TYR A 337 -19.54 16.46 8.62
CA TYR A 337 -20.77 17.23 8.82
C TYR A 337 -20.59 18.28 9.92
N ARG A 338 -19.87 17.95 11.01
CA ARG A 338 -19.57 18.91 12.08
C ARG A 338 -18.59 19.99 11.63
N SER A 339 -17.63 19.68 10.76
CA SER A 339 -16.75 20.68 10.13
C SER A 339 -17.51 21.67 9.26
N VAL A 340 -18.46 21.20 8.43
CA VAL A 340 -19.34 22.12 7.67
C VAL A 340 -20.21 22.94 8.61
N THR A 341 -20.78 22.33 9.65
CA THR A 341 -21.58 23.05 10.66
C THR A 341 -20.77 24.15 11.32
N LEU A 342 -19.53 23.87 11.69
CA LEU A 342 -18.61 24.85 12.25
C LEU A 342 -18.32 25.99 11.27
N ALA A 343 -18.04 25.68 10.00
CA ALA A 343 -17.78 26.68 8.96
C ALA A 343 -18.98 27.62 8.79
N VAL A 344 -20.20 27.09 8.71
CA VAL A 344 -21.43 27.88 8.59
C VAL A 344 -21.64 28.81 9.79
N LEU A 345 -21.42 28.31 11.00
CA LEU A 345 -21.56 29.11 12.21
C LEU A 345 -20.50 30.21 12.31
N ARG A 346 -19.24 29.92 11.94
CA ARG A 346 -18.15 30.91 11.92
C ARG A 346 -18.43 32.06 10.92
N GLU A 347 -19.11 31.78 9.81
CA GLU A 347 -19.51 32.80 8.84
C GLU A 347 -20.81 33.53 9.21
N GLY A 348 -21.47 33.15 10.32
CA GLY A 348 -22.71 33.78 10.78
C GLY A 348 -23.90 33.55 9.84
N ILE A 349 -23.88 32.49 9.05
CA ILE A 349 -24.93 32.15 8.09
C ILE A 349 -26.06 31.39 8.78
N ASP A 350 -27.31 31.68 8.43
CA ASP A 350 -28.45 30.89 8.88
C ASP A 350 -28.29 29.43 8.40
N LEU A 351 -28.32 28.50 9.35
CA LEU A 351 -28.22 27.05 9.11
C LEU A 351 -29.31 26.50 8.18
N ARG A 352 -30.37 27.27 7.91
CA ARG A 352 -31.46 26.91 6.98
C ARG A 352 -31.33 27.54 5.59
N ASP A 353 -30.38 28.42 5.37
CA ASP A 353 -30.09 29.01 4.06
C ASP A 353 -29.34 28.00 3.18
N GLN A 354 -30.10 27.14 2.48
CA GLN A 354 -29.56 26.00 1.74
C GLN A 354 -28.51 26.39 0.68
N GLU A 355 -28.70 27.54 0.02
CA GLU A 355 -27.81 27.98 -1.05
C GLU A 355 -26.44 28.38 -0.50
N LYS A 356 -26.42 29.16 0.60
CA LYS A 356 -25.16 29.55 1.24
C LYS A 356 -24.47 28.39 1.95
N VAL A 357 -25.23 27.52 2.61
CA VAL A 357 -24.69 26.32 3.27
C VAL A 357 -24.07 25.38 2.23
N GLN A 358 -24.70 25.21 1.07
CA GLN A 358 -24.12 24.45 -0.05
C GLN A 358 -22.80 25.05 -0.53
N ALA A 359 -22.73 26.38 -0.70
CA ALA A 359 -21.51 27.05 -1.12
C ALA A 359 -20.36 26.84 -0.12
N ILE A 360 -20.63 26.92 1.19
CA ILE A 360 -19.65 26.60 2.23
C ILE A 360 -19.20 25.15 2.14
N ALA A 361 -20.13 24.21 2.02
CA ALA A 361 -19.80 22.78 1.92
C ALA A 361 -18.91 22.50 0.70
N ALA A 362 -19.18 23.14 -0.45
CA ALA A 362 -18.40 22.98 -1.67
C ALA A 362 -16.98 23.56 -1.57
N ASN A 363 -16.83 24.68 -0.86
CA ASN A 363 -15.55 25.39 -0.73
C ASN A 363 -14.70 24.90 0.46
N SER A 364 -15.31 24.16 1.40
CA SER A 364 -14.62 23.64 2.59
C SER A 364 -13.67 22.50 2.23
N LYS A 365 -12.38 22.70 2.47
CA LYS A 365 -11.37 21.64 2.40
C LYS A 365 -11.27 20.93 3.75
N ILE A 366 -11.91 19.76 3.85
CA ILE A 366 -11.90 18.94 5.07
C ILE A 366 -10.87 17.83 4.90
N GLN A 367 -9.85 17.81 5.74
CA GLN A 367 -8.81 16.77 5.74
C GLN A 367 -8.87 15.98 7.03
N LEU A 368 -8.82 14.66 6.91
CA LEU A 368 -8.99 13.71 8.00
C LEU A 368 -7.69 12.91 8.15
N PHE A 369 -7.08 12.98 9.34
CA PHE A 369 -5.83 12.28 9.63
C PHE A 369 -6.05 11.28 10.76
N ALA A 370 -5.73 10.02 10.49
CA ALA A 370 -5.77 8.96 11.48
C ALA A 370 -4.88 9.33 12.67
N ASN A 371 -5.39 9.15 13.89
CA ASN A 371 -4.55 9.30 15.07
C ASN A 371 -3.93 7.93 15.40
N PRO A 372 -2.60 7.79 15.42
CA PRO A 372 -1.96 6.52 15.74
C PRO A 372 -2.11 6.15 17.23
N ILE A 373 -2.49 7.09 18.09
CA ILE A 373 -2.66 6.87 19.53
C ILE A 373 -4.07 6.36 19.81
N LEU A 374 -4.16 5.14 20.35
CA LEU A 374 -5.42 4.51 20.74
C LEU A 374 -6.21 5.41 21.70
N GLY A 375 -7.49 5.63 21.39
CA GLY A 375 -8.40 6.44 22.20
C GLY A 375 -8.39 7.94 21.91
N LYS A 376 -7.41 8.45 21.14
CA LYS A 376 -7.44 9.84 20.68
C LYS A 376 -8.33 9.99 19.44
N PRO A 377 -9.05 11.11 19.29
CA PRO A 377 -9.83 11.36 18.09
C PRO A 377 -8.91 11.55 16.87
N MET A 378 -9.42 11.16 15.70
CA MET A 378 -8.90 11.55 14.39
C MET A 378 -8.71 13.07 14.34
N GLN A 379 -7.56 13.51 13.84
CA GLN A 379 -7.29 14.92 13.61
C GLN A 379 -8.06 15.40 12.38
N VAL A 380 -8.67 16.58 12.48
CA VAL A 380 -9.50 17.16 11.44
C VAL A 380 -9.00 18.55 11.13
N LEU A 381 -8.57 18.78 9.90
CA LEU A 381 -8.27 20.11 9.40
C LEU A 381 -9.43 20.63 8.56
N LEU A 382 -9.87 21.86 8.82
CA LEU A 382 -10.81 22.60 8.00
C LEU A 382 -10.07 23.79 7.40
N ASN A 383 -9.94 23.82 6.06
CA ASN A 383 -9.20 24.86 5.34
C ASN A 383 -7.75 25.04 5.85
N GLY A 384 -7.12 23.95 6.32
CA GLY A 384 -5.76 23.94 6.87
C GLY A 384 -5.66 24.21 8.38
N GLU A 385 -6.75 24.56 9.05
CA GLU A 385 -6.79 24.80 10.50
C GLU A 385 -7.23 23.55 11.27
N ASP A 386 -6.56 23.21 12.37
CA ASP A 386 -6.95 22.09 13.22
C ASP A 386 -8.20 22.44 14.06
N VAL A 387 -9.32 21.82 13.68
CA VAL A 387 -10.63 22.01 14.32
C VAL A 387 -11.06 20.78 15.13
N THR A 388 -10.14 19.87 15.42
CA THR A 388 -10.42 18.56 16.04
C THR A 388 -11.24 18.67 17.32
N THR A 389 -10.92 19.60 18.21
CA THR A 389 -11.65 19.80 19.47
C THR A 389 -12.94 20.58 19.27
N GLU A 390 -12.91 21.63 18.46
CA GLU A 390 -14.00 22.58 18.27
C GLU A 390 -15.23 21.95 17.61
N ILE A 391 -15.04 21.07 16.61
CA ILE A 391 -16.15 20.36 15.96
C ILE A 391 -16.88 19.39 16.90
N ARG A 392 -16.39 19.17 18.12
CA ARG A 392 -16.96 18.24 19.10
C ARG A 392 -17.60 18.95 20.30
N THR A 393 -17.71 20.28 20.26
CA THR A 393 -18.40 21.02 21.32
C THR A 393 -19.91 20.71 21.31
N PRO A 394 -20.59 20.89 22.47
CA PRO A 394 -22.03 20.72 22.56
C PRO A 394 -22.81 21.61 21.57
N GLU A 395 -22.34 22.83 21.34
CA GLU A 395 -22.92 23.79 20.40
C GLU A 395 -22.94 23.24 18.97
N ILE A 396 -21.80 22.79 18.44
CA ILE A 396 -21.74 22.20 17.10
C ILE A 396 -22.60 20.93 17.02
N THR A 397 -22.58 20.12 18.07
CA THR A 397 -23.36 18.87 18.14
C THR A 397 -24.87 19.13 18.08
N ALA A 398 -25.36 20.24 18.64
CA ALA A 398 -26.77 20.61 18.62
C ALA A 398 -27.26 20.97 17.21
N HIS A 399 -26.38 21.49 16.35
CA HIS A 399 -26.74 22.01 15.02
C HIS A 399 -26.46 21.05 13.86
N VAL A 400 -25.63 20.02 14.06
CA VAL A 400 -25.22 19.09 12.99
C VAL A 400 -26.38 18.39 12.28
N SER A 401 -27.49 18.13 12.99
CA SER A 401 -28.66 17.46 12.41
C SER A 401 -29.35 18.31 11.34
N ILE A 402 -29.33 19.64 11.48
CA ILE A 402 -29.91 20.59 10.52
C ILE A 402 -29.10 20.56 9.23
N ILE A 403 -27.78 20.65 9.33
CA ILE A 403 -26.86 20.61 8.19
C ILE A 403 -26.90 19.24 7.50
N ALA A 404 -26.83 18.16 8.27
CA ALA A 404 -26.84 16.80 7.73
C ALA A 404 -28.20 16.38 7.13
N ALA A 405 -29.27 17.15 7.30
CA ALA A 405 -30.57 16.91 6.67
C ALA A 405 -30.69 17.56 5.28
N GLN A 406 -29.78 18.47 4.90
CA GLN A 406 -29.85 19.15 3.62
C GLN A 406 -29.29 18.28 2.48
N PRO A 407 -30.06 18.00 1.41
CA PRO A 407 -29.62 17.13 0.31
C PRO A 407 -28.34 17.62 -0.39
N SER A 408 -28.24 18.92 -0.67
CA SER A 408 -27.08 19.53 -1.35
C SER A 408 -25.77 19.34 -0.60
N VAL A 409 -25.80 19.47 0.74
CA VAL A 409 -24.63 19.21 1.60
C VAL A 409 -24.25 17.73 1.56
N ARG A 410 -25.24 16.83 1.62
CA ARG A 410 -24.99 15.39 1.59
C ARG A 410 -24.38 14.97 0.26
N GLU A 411 -24.89 15.43 -0.87
CA GLU A 411 -24.30 15.13 -2.18
C GLU A 411 -22.82 15.49 -2.26
N ILE A 412 -22.43 16.65 -1.70
CA ILE A 412 -21.03 17.10 -1.67
C ILE A 412 -20.20 16.21 -0.74
N LEU A 413 -20.66 15.98 0.50
CA LEU A 413 -19.89 15.24 1.49
C LEU A 413 -19.82 13.74 1.19
N VAL A 414 -20.87 13.14 0.61
CA VAL A 414 -20.86 11.75 0.17
C VAL A 414 -19.81 11.55 -0.92
N LYS A 415 -19.71 12.47 -1.90
CA LYS A 415 -18.63 12.41 -2.90
C LYS A 415 -17.25 12.46 -2.24
N GLN A 416 -17.03 13.34 -1.26
CA GLN A 416 -15.76 13.39 -0.53
C GLN A 416 -15.49 12.10 0.28
N GLN A 417 -16.50 11.52 0.93
CA GLN A 417 -16.39 10.26 1.67
C GLN A 417 -16.07 9.09 0.74
N GLN A 418 -16.73 9.02 -0.41
CA GLN A 418 -16.49 8.04 -1.46
C GLN A 418 -15.04 8.10 -1.95
N LEU A 419 -14.52 9.31 -2.19
CA LEU A 419 -13.14 9.52 -2.59
C LEU A 419 -12.15 8.99 -1.53
N ILE A 420 -12.36 9.34 -0.26
CA ILE A 420 -11.50 8.90 0.85
C ILE A 420 -11.48 7.36 0.98
N GLY A 421 -12.65 6.71 0.88
CA GLY A 421 -12.75 5.26 1.05
C GLY A 421 -12.48 4.44 -0.21
N GLN A 422 -12.39 5.04 -1.41
CA GLN A 422 -12.29 4.30 -2.68
C GLN A 422 -11.08 3.36 -2.74
N SER A 423 -9.95 3.76 -2.13
CA SER A 423 -8.72 2.96 -2.05
C SER A 423 -8.84 1.71 -1.17
N GLY A 424 -9.94 1.58 -0.42
CA GLY A 424 -10.22 0.51 0.50
C GLY A 424 -9.35 0.54 1.76
N GLY A 425 -9.45 -0.51 2.56
CA GLY A 425 -8.67 -0.63 3.80
C GLY A 425 -9.17 0.28 4.91
N VAL A 426 -10.46 0.55 4.94
CA VAL A 426 -11.10 1.52 5.83
C VAL A 426 -12.33 0.93 6.51
N VAL A 427 -12.53 1.31 7.77
CA VAL A 427 -13.75 1.11 8.54
C VAL A 427 -14.40 2.47 8.70
N MET A 428 -15.60 2.61 8.13
CA MET A 428 -16.34 3.87 8.07
C MET A 428 -17.60 3.76 8.90
N GLU A 429 -17.83 4.75 9.76
CA GLU A 429 -19.09 4.82 10.50
C GLU A 429 -19.98 5.97 10.08
N GLY A 430 -21.29 5.75 10.13
CA GLY A 430 -22.28 6.75 9.79
C GLY A 430 -23.70 6.27 10.01
N ARG A 431 -24.59 6.75 9.13
CA ARG A 431 -26.02 6.43 9.14
C ARG A 431 -26.49 5.81 7.81
N ASP A 432 -25.72 6.00 6.75
CA ASP A 432 -26.02 5.65 5.38
C ASP A 432 -24.75 5.22 4.61
N ILE A 433 -23.72 4.75 5.32
CA ILE A 433 -22.46 4.31 4.71
C ILE A 433 -22.72 3.13 3.77
N GLY A 434 -23.37 2.07 4.24
CA GLY A 434 -23.63 0.87 3.46
C GLY A 434 -24.76 0.99 2.45
N THR A 435 -25.60 2.04 2.54
CA THR A 435 -26.74 2.26 1.63
C THR A 435 -26.45 3.30 0.55
N HIS A 436 -25.71 4.37 0.85
CA HIS A 436 -25.51 5.50 -0.06
C HIS A 436 -24.03 5.82 -0.33
N VAL A 437 -23.16 5.72 0.68
CA VAL A 437 -21.74 6.08 0.50
C VAL A 437 -20.98 4.96 -0.22
N PHE A 438 -21.01 3.76 0.31
CA PHE A 438 -20.41 2.54 -0.24
C PHE A 438 -21.43 1.39 -0.29
N PRO A 439 -22.38 1.44 -1.25
CA PRO A 439 -23.29 0.33 -1.52
C PRO A 439 -22.57 -0.94 -1.98
N ASP A 440 -21.30 -0.84 -2.35
CA ASP A 440 -20.40 -1.92 -2.75
C ASP A 440 -19.43 -2.36 -1.64
N ALA A 441 -19.57 -1.84 -0.41
CA ALA A 441 -18.73 -2.25 0.72
C ALA A 441 -18.83 -3.77 0.96
N GLU A 442 -17.68 -4.43 1.09
CA GLU A 442 -17.58 -5.88 1.21
C GLU A 442 -18.20 -6.37 2.54
N VAL A 443 -18.07 -5.56 3.60
CA VAL A 443 -18.69 -5.83 4.90
C VAL A 443 -19.58 -4.66 5.29
N LYS A 444 -20.87 -4.92 5.48
CA LYS A 444 -21.85 -3.94 5.96
C LYS A 444 -22.47 -4.43 7.26
N ILE A 445 -22.42 -3.59 8.28
CA ILE A 445 -22.94 -3.86 9.61
C ILE A 445 -23.98 -2.79 9.94
N PHE A 446 -25.13 -3.22 10.43
CA PHE A 446 -26.11 -2.33 11.05
C PHE A 446 -26.11 -2.56 12.56
N LEU A 447 -25.46 -1.65 13.27
CA LEU A 447 -25.30 -1.67 14.73
C LEU A 447 -26.51 -1.03 15.39
N THR A 448 -27.22 -1.77 16.24
CA THR A 448 -28.41 -1.27 16.95
C THR A 448 -28.37 -1.53 18.45
N ALA A 449 -29.29 -0.89 19.17
CA ALA A 449 -29.62 -1.11 20.58
C ALA A 449 -30.99 -0.51 20.86
N SER A 450 -31.70 -1.03 21.86
CA SER A 450 -32.97 -0.45 22.27
C SER A 450 -32.81 1.02 22.70
N ALA A 451 -33.84 1.84 22.47
CA ALA A 451 -33.85 3.24 22.87
C ALA A 451 -33.56 3.39 24.38
N LYS A 452 -34.14 2.50 25.19
CA LYS A 452 -33.89 2.37 26.62
C LYS A 452 -32.41 2.13 26.94
N GLU A 453 -31.75 1.18 26.27
CA GLU A 453 -30.34 0.89 26.55
C GLU A 453 -29.43 2.05 26.13
N ARG A 454 -29.72 2.69 24.99
CA ARG A 454 -29.00 3.88 24.53
C ARG A 454 -29.21 5.08 25.46
N ALA A 455 -30.41 5.24 26.05
CA ALA A 455 -30.68 6.24 27.06
C ALA A 455 -29.85 6.02 28.34
N LYS A 456 -29.73 4.78 28.81
CA LYS A 456 -28.85 4.44 29.95
C LYS A 456 -27.38 4.76 29.68
N ARG A 457 -26.86 4.38 28.51
CA ARG A 457 -25.47 4.67 28.10
C ARG A 457 -25.23 6.18 28.06
N ARG A 458 -26.15 6.94 27.46
CA ARG A 458 -26.07 8.40 27.39
C ARG A 458 -26.13 9.06 28.77
N TYR A 459 -27.00 8.56 29.65
CA TYR A 459 -27.08 9.03 31.03
C TYR A 459 -25.74 8.82 31.75
N ALA A 460 -25.16 7.62 31.67
CA ALA A 460 -23.86 7.32 32.25
C ALA A 460 -22.73 8.21 31.70
N ASP A 461 -22.71 8.46 30.39
CA ASP A 461 -21.74 9.37 29.75
C ASP A 461 -21.84 10.81 30.28
N LEU A 462 -23.06 11.34 30.43
CA LEU A 462 -23.27 12.70 30.95
C LEU A 462 -22.80 12.83 32.40
N ILE A 463 -23.12 11.84 33.24
CA ILE A 463 -22.67 11.79 34.63
C ILE A 463 -21.13 11.69 34.71
N ALA A 464 -20.51 10.84 33.88
CA ALA A 464 -19.05 10.70 33.83
C ALA A 464 -18.34 11.99 33.38
N GLN A 465 -19.01 12.83 32.59
CA GLN A 465 -18.52 14.14 32.16
C GLN A 465 -18.83 15.27 33.16
N GLY A 466 -19.43 14.96 34.31
CA GLY A 466 -19.83 15.94 35.32
C GLY A 466 -20.96 16.87 34.88
N GLN A 467 -21.76 16.46 33.88
CA GLN A 467 -22.89 17.20 33.37
C GLN A 467 -24.19 16.75 34.03
N SER A 468 -25.15 17.66 34.18
CA SER A 468 -26.52 17.32 34.59
C SER A 468 -27.20 16.49 33.50
N ALA A 469 -27.70 15.30 33.86
CA ALA A 469 -28.42 14.42 32.95
C ALA A 469 -29.94 14.51 33.20
N PRO A 470 -30.77 14.62 32.14
CA PRO A 470 -32.22 14.44 32.27
C PRO A 470 -32.56 13.06 32.80
N ASP A 471 -33.81 12.85 33.24
CA ASP A 471 -34.26 11.51 33.60
C ASP A 471 -34.22 10.55 32.39
N LEU A 472 -34.14 9.25 32.67
CA LEU A 472 -34.01 8.23 31.62
C LEU A 472 -35.18 8.22 30.64
N SER A 473 -36.40 8.56 31.09
CA SER A 473 -37.58 8.55 30.21
C SER A 473 -37.54 9.70 29.20
N THR A 474 -37.08 10.87 29.64
CA THR A 474 -36.87 12.04 28.78
C THR A 474 -35.78 11.75 27.75
N LEU A 475 -34.64 11.18 28.17
CA LEU A 475 -33.57 10.77 27.25
C LEU A 475 -34.05 9.73 26.23
N GLU A 476 -34.87 8.76 26.65
CA GLU A 476 -35.42 7.74 25.76
C GLU A 476 -36.36 8.36 24.69
N GLN A 477 -37.20 9.32 25.08
CA GLN A 477 -38.06 10.05 24.15
C GLN A 477 -37.25 10.89 23.15
N GLU A 478 -36.22 11.61 23.61
CA GLU A 478 -35.33 12.40 22.76
C GLU A 478 -34.60 11.53 21.73
N ILE A 479 -34.11 10.37 22.16
CA ILE A 479 -33.44 9.40 21.29
C ILE A 479 -34.43 8.87 20.24
N THR A 480 -35.64 8.52 20.66
CA THR A 480 -36.68 7.98 19.77
C THR A 480 -37.08 9.00 18.71
N GLU A 481 -37.31 10.25 19.09
CA GLU A 481 -37.64 11.33 18.15
C GLU A 481 -36.49 11.63 17.18
N ARG A 482 -35.24 11.51 17.66
CA ARG A 482 -34.07 11.64 16.79
C ARG A 482 -34.00 10.52 15.76
N ASP A 483 -34.21 9.27 16.17
CA ASP A 483 -34.19 8.13 15.25
C ASP A 483 -35.32 8.21 14.22
N ARG A 484 -36.51 8.68 14.62
CA ARG A 484 -37.60 8.98 13.69
C ARG A 484 -37.16 10.01 12.65
N LYS A 485 -36.59 11.15 13.09
CA LYS A 485 -36.05 12.17 12.17
C LYS A 485 -34.91 11.67 11.29
N ASP A 486 -34.13 10.68 11.74
CA ASP A 486 -33.04 10.11 10.95
C ASP A 486 -33.53 9.11 9.90
N SER A 487 -34.55 8.31 10.25
CA SER A 487 -35.12 7.27 9.38
C SER A 487 -36.16 7.78 8.39
N THR A 488 -36.87 8.88 8.69
CA THR A 488 -37.92 9.44 7.81
C THR A 488 -37.43 10.59 6.92
N ARG A 489 -36.13 10.73 6.68
CA ARG A 489 -35.60 11.79 5.80
C ARG A 489 -35.84 11.42 4.34
N GLU A 490 -36.06 12.45 3.53
CA GLU A 490 -36.23 12.29 2.08
C GLU A 490 -34.97 11.78 1.39
N PHE A 491 -33.79 12.21 1.85
CA PHE A 491 -32.49 11.82 1.27
C PHE A 491 -31.61 11.11 2.30
N SER A 492 -31.03 9.97 1.91
CA SER A 492 -30.18 9.10 2.76
C SER A 492 -30.79 8.80 4.15
N PRO A 493 -31.99 8.19 4.21
CA PRO A 493 -32.56 7.82 5.50
C PRO A 493 -31.70 6.77 6.21
N LEU A 494 -31.70 6.80 7.55
CA LEU A 494 -31.12 5.74 8.36
C LEU A 494 -31.94 4.45 8.17
N VAL A 495 -31.44 3.57 7.31
CA VAL A 495 -32.04 2.27 6.98
C VAL A 495 -30.93 1.23 6.93
N GLN A 496 -31.23 0.01 7.37
CA GLN A 496 -30.35 -1.13 7.20
C GLN A 496 -30.24 -1.48 5.71
N ALA A 497 -29.02 -1.56 5.17
CA ALA A 497 -28.81 -2.06 3.81
C ALA A 497 -29.25 -3.53 3.71
N GLU A 498 -29.77 -3.94 2.56
CA GLU A 498 -30.34 -5.28 2.35
C GLU A 498 -29.35 -6.42 2.68
N ASP A 499 -28.07 -6.21 2.38
CA ASP A 499 -26.97 -7.14 2.63
C ASP A 499 -26.18 -6.83 3.91
N ALA A 500 -26.64 -5.89 4.74
CA ALA A 500 -26.02 -5.59 6.02
C ALA A 500 -26.39 -6.61 7.10
N THR A 501 -25.38 -7.04 7.87
CA THR A 501 -25.59 -7.88 9.05
C THR A 501 -26.03 -7.03 10.23
N LEU A 502 -27.20 -7.35 10.80
CA LEU A 502 -27.69 -6.71 12.02
C LEU A 502 -26.88 -7.19 13.23
N VAL A 503 -26.36 -6.24 14.01
CA VAL A 503 -25.68 -6.51 15.29
C VAL A 503 -26.39 -5.73 16.38
N ASP A 504 -27.19 -6.44 17.19
CA ASP A 504 -27.83 -5.88 18.38
C ASP A 504 -26.83 -5.86 19.54
N THR A 505 -26.60 -4.67 20.10
CA THR A 505 -25.65 -4.47 21.21
C THR A 505 -26.29 -4.49 22.58
N ASP A 506 -27.60 -4.75 22.69
CA ASP A 506 -28.26 -4.87 23.99
C ASP A 506 -27.66 -6.03 24.80
N GLY A 507 -27.18 -5.72 26.00
CA GLY A 507 -26.58 -6.71 26.91
C GLY A 507 -25.17 -7.22 26.51
N LEU A 508 -24.62 -6.80 25.38
CA LEU A 508 -23.27 -7.18 24.95
C LEU A 508 -22.22 -6.17 25.43
N SER A 509 -21.04 -6.68 25.79
CA SER A 509 -19.85 -5.86 25.99
C SER A 509 -19.29 -5.36 24.65
N ILE A 510 -18.53 -4.26 24.69
CA ILE A 510 -17.86 -3.71 23.50
C ILE A 510 -16.96 -4.77 22.85
N GLU A 511 -16.25 -5.57 23.65
CA GLU A 511 -15.32 -6.59 23.16
C GLU A 511 -16.05 -7.70 22.39
N GLU A 512 -17.20 -8.17 22.89
CA GLU A 512 -18.02 -9.18 22.21
C GLU A 512 -18.52 -8.68 20.85
N VAL A 513 -18.97 -7.42 20.80
CA VAL A 513 -19.42 -6.78 19.55
C VAL A 513 -18.25 -6.66 18.56
N VAL A 514 -17.07 -6.27 19.03
CA VAL A 514 -15.86 -6.16 18.20
C VAL A 514 -15.46 -7.53 17.64
N ILE A 515 -15.45 -8.58 18.47
CA ILE A 515 -15.14 -9.96 18.04
C ILE A 515 -16.15 -10.42 16.98
N ALA A 516 -17.44 -10.17 17.16
CA ALA A 516 -18.46 -10.53 16.18
C ALA A 516 -18.20 -9.87 14.81
N ILE A 517 -17.87 -8.58 14.79
CA ILE A 517 -17.59 -7.85 13.54
C ILE A 517 -16.28 -8.34 12.89
N VAL A 518 -15.24 -8.61 13.67
CA VAL A 518 -13.97 -9.15 13.16
C VAL A 518 -14.18 -10.52 12.53
N ASN A 519 -14.93 -11.42 13.18
CA ASN A 519 -15.22 -12.75 12.63
C ASN A 519 -16.03 -12.66 11.32
N LEU A 520 -16.99 -11.73 11.24
CA LEU A 520 -17.75 -11.47 10.01
C LEU A 520 -16.84 -10.96 8.89
N TYR A 521 -15.90 -10.08 9.21
CA TYR A 521 -14.91 -9.61 8.25
C TYR A 521 -14.04 -10.76 7.74
N GLU A 522 -13.46 -11.56 8.64
CA GLU A 522 -12.60 -12.70 8.25
C GLU A 522 -13.35 -13.71 7.38
N ALA A 523 -14.59 -14.05 7.73
CA ALA A 523 -15.43 -14.96 6.96
C ALA A 523 -15.75 -14.43 5.56
N LYS A 524 -16.01 -13.12 5.41
CA LYS A 524 -16.27 -12.53 4.09
C LYS A 524 -15.00 -12.38 3.26
N VAL A 525 -13.87 -12.06 3.89
CA VAL A 525 -12.59 -11.84 3.21
C VAL A 525 -11.93 -13.13 2.75
N GLN A 526 -12.11 -14.25 3.47
CA GLN A 526 -11.66 -15.56 2.99
C GLN A 526 -12.38 -16.05 1.74
N ASN A 527 -13.54 -15.47 1.41
CA ASN A 527 -14.36 -15.82 0.25
C ASN A 527 -14.20 -14.84 -0.94
N LEU A 528 -13.35 -13.82 -0.80
CA LEU A 528 -12.98 -12.84 -1.84
C LEU A 528 -11.62 -13.20 -2.44
#